data_AF-D2J8S7-F1
#
_entry.id   AF-D2J8S7-F1
#
_cell.length_a   1.000
_cell.length_b   1.000
_cell.length_c   1.000
_cell.angle_alpha   90.00
_cell.angle_beta   90.00
_cell.angle_gamma   90.00
#
_symmetry.space_group_name_H-M   'P 1'
#
loop_
_entity.id
_entity.type
_entity.pdbx_description
1 polymer ?
#
loop_
_entity_poly.entity_id
_entity_poly.type
_entity_poly.pdbx_seq_one_letter_code
_entity_poly.pdbx_strand_id
1 'polypeptide(L)' 'MKQIDYRIKSYLVKKQQLYTEFYNGKIEISMLDGKKHFIDLSTYYYDPSNFTLDYTKISHFDIYMEK' A
#
# COMPACT_ATOMS: atom_id res chain seq x y z
N MET A 1 7.93 -5.55 -4.02
CA MET A 1 6.67 -5.04 -3.43
C MET A 1 5.58 -6.07 -3.19
N LYS A 2 5.44 -7.11 -4.02
CA LYS A 2 4.34 -8.10 -3.97
C LYS A 2 3.97 -8.62 -2.57
N GLN A 3 4.94 -8.91 -1.70
CA GLN A 3 4.65 -9.36 -0.33
C GLN A 3 4.17 -8.24 0.60
N ILE A 4 4.71 -7.02 0.47
CA ILE A 4 4.30 -5.87 1.29
C ILE A 4 2.88 -5.45 0.88
N ASP A 5 2.63 -5.31 -0.41
CA ASP A 5 1.30 -4.99 -0.96
C ASP A 5 0.25 -6.00 -0.49
N TYR A 6 0.51 -7.30 -0.70
CA TYR A 6 -0.42 -8.36 -0.28
C TYR A 6 -0.67 -8.36 1.24
N ARG A 7 0.38 -8.18 2.06
CA ARG A 7 0.24 -8.18 3.53
C ARG A 7 -0.57 -6.98 4.01
N ILE A 8 -0.33 -5.79 3.46
CA ILE A 8 -1.07 -4.57 3.83
C ILE A 8 -2.52 -4.68 3.37
N LYS A 9 -2.78 -5.04 2.10
CA LYS A 9 -4.15 -5.24 1.59
C LYS A 9 -4.91 -6.29 2.41
N SER A 10 -4.29 -7.43 2.70
CA SER A 10 -4.90 -8.49 3.52
C SER A 10 -5.25 -8.02 4.95
N TYR A 11 -4.38 -7.20 5.55
CA TYR A 11 -4.65 -6.61 6.85
C TYR A 11 -5.84 -5.64 6.80
N LEU A 12 -5.87 -4.74 5.82
CA LEU A 12 -6.92 -3.74 5.66
C LEU A 12 -8.28 -4.35 5.34
N VAL A 13 -8.33 -5.41 4.52
CA VAL A 13 -9.58 -6.17 4.29
C VAL A 13 -10.11 -6.77 5.58
N LYS A 14 -9.25 -7.42 6.37
CA LYS A 14 -9.65 -8.11 7.61
C LYS A 14 -10.03 -7.17 8.75
N LYS A 15 -9.41 -6.00 8.83
CA LYS A 15 -9.50 -5.11 10.01
C LYS A 15 -10.24 -3.81 9.75
N GLN A 16 -10.24 -3.32 8.51
CA GLN A 16 -10.75 -1.99 8.14
C GLN A 16 -11.82 -2.05 7.06
N GLN A 17 -12.34 -3.24 6.72
CA GLN A 17 -13.42 -3.39 5.75
C GLN A 17 -13.11 -2.74 4.38
N LEU A 18 -11.83 -2.75 3.98
CA LEU A 18 -11.41 -2.32 2.66
C LEU A 18 -12.16 -3.16 1.60
N TYR A 19 -12.72 -2.49 0.59
CA TYR A 19 -13.63 -3.01 -0.45
C TYR A 19 -15.10 -3.26 -0.05
N THR A 20 -15.47 -3.10 1.23
CA THR A 20 -16.89 -3.15 1.66
C THR A 20 -17.41 -1.79 2.11
N GLU A 21 -16.62 -1.00 2.84
CA GLU A 21 -17.00 0.36 3.27
C GLU A 21 -16.21 1.49 2.58
N PHE A 22 -15.10 1.14 1.93
CA PHE A 22 -14.22 2.09 1.25
C PHE A 22 -14.02 1.59 -0.16
N TYR A 23 -14.25 2.45 -1.14
CA TYR A 23 -14.11 2.12 -2.56
C TYR A 23 -12.67 2.34 -3.03
N ASN A 24 -11.98 3.32 -2.44
CA ASN A 24 -10.70 3.83 -2.94
C ASN A 24 -9.70 4.09 -1.80
N GLY A 25 -8.42 4.17 -2.15
CA GLY A 25 -7.37 4.57 -1.21
C GLY A 25 -5.98 4.37 -1.80
N LYS A 26 -4.96 4.74 -1.03
CA LYS A 26 -3.56 4.51 -1.39
C LYS A 26 -2.69 4.30 -0.17
N ILE A 27 -1.60 3.57 -0.35
CA ILE A 27 -0.49 3.51 0.59
C ILE A 27 0.61 4.41 0.04
N GLU A 28 1.05 5.37 0.83
CA GLU A 28 2.30 6.11 0.61
C GLU A 28 3.42 5.43 1.41
N ILE A 29 4.54 5.19 0.75
CA ILE A 29 5.74 4.60 1.32
C ILE A 29 6.83 5.65 1.24
N SER A 30 7.12 6.28 2.37
CA SER A 30 8.10 7.34 2.49
C SER A 30 9.48 6.75 2.76
N MET A 31 10.44 7.08 1.92
CA MET A 31 11.84 6.66 2.04
C MET A 31 12.66 7.66 2.85
N LEU A 32 13.75 7.20 3.47
CA LEU A 32 14.67 8.06 4.23
C LEU A 32 15.36 9.13 3.37
N ASP A 33 15.46 8.91 2.04
CA ASP A 33 15.98 9.88 1.08
C ASP A 33 14.93 10.89 0.58
N GLY A 34 13.72 10.85 1.16
CA GLY A 34 12.61 11.73 0.81
C GLY A 34 11.82 11.29 -0.43
N LYS A 35 12.23 10.21 -1.12
CA LYS A 35 11.42 9.64 -2.20
C LYS A 35 10.14 9.02 -1.65
N LYS A 36 9.10 9.03 -2.47
CA LYS A 36 7.79 8.45 -2.15
C LYS A 36 7.40 7.43 -3.19
N HIS A 37 6.89 6.29 -2.73
CA HIS A 37 6.28 5.28 -3.57
C HIS A 37 4.83 5.11 -3.19
N PHE A 38 3.98 4.84 -4.18
CA PHE A 38 2.54 4.71 -3.98
C PHE A 38 2.07 3.33 -4.39
N ILE A 39 1.18 2.75 -3.58
CA ILE A 39 0.43 1.54 -3.93
C ILE A 39 -1.04 1.93 -3.97
N ASP A 40 -1.68 1.69 -5.10
CA ASP A 40 -3.11 1.89 -5.28
C ASP A 40 -3.90 0.77 -4.56
N LEU A 41 -4.88 1.18 -3.76
CA LEU A 41 -5.81 0.29 -3.06
C LEU A 41 -7.19 0.23 -3.71
N SER A 42 -7.46 1.03 -4.76
CA SER A 42 -8.74 0.99 -5.49
C SER A 42 -8.92 -0.32 -6.27
N THR A 43 -7.81 -0.97 -6.65
CA THR A 43 -7.85 -2.24 -7.38
C THR A 43 -7.41 -3.41 -6.51
N TYR A 44 -8.26 -4.45 -6.47
CA TYR A 44 -7.90 -5.73 -5.87
C TYR A 44 -6.74 -6.41 -6.63
N TYR A 45 -6.64 -6.15 -7.93
CA TYR A 45 -5.59 -6.70 -8.79
C TYR A 45 -4.23 -6.07 -8.47
N TYR A 46 -3.23 -6.93 -8.44
CA TYR A 46 -1.83 -6.59 -8.25
C TYR A 46 -1.25 -6.01 -9.54
N ASP A 47 -0.57 -4.86 -9.46
CA ASP A 47 0.27 -4.36 -10.56
C ASP A 47 1.60 -5.16 -10.58
N PRO A 48 1.89 -5.91 -11.66
CA PRO A 48 3.07 -6.75 -11.79
C PRO A 48 4.38 -5.98 -12.00
N SER A 49 4.40 -4.65 -11.90
CA SER A 49 5.65 -3.89 -11.95
C SER A 49 6.66 -4.47 -10.94
N ASN A 50 7.80 -4.95 -11.48
CA ASN A 50 8.91 -5.58 -10.75
C ASN A 50 9.69 -4.52 -9.97
N PHE A 51 9.02 -3.91 -9.01
CA PHE A 51 9.61 -2.90 -8.16
C PHE A 51 10.16 -3.55 -6.88
N THR A 52 11.49 -3.58 -6.82
CA THR A 52 12.25 -4.04 -5.65
C THR A 52 12.54 -2.81 -4.80
N LEU A 53 12.11 -2.84 -3.55
CA LEU A 53 12.31 -1.75 -2.60
C LEU A 53 13.18 -2.25 -1.44
N ASP A 54 14.25 -1.51 -1.16
CA ASP A 54 15.13 -1.77 -0.04
C ASP A 54 14.44 -1.33 1.26
N TYR A 55 14.03 -2.30 2.08
CA TYR A 55 13.28 -2.05 3.30
C TYR A 55 14.09 -1.31 4.37
N THR A 56 15.43 -1.35 4.31
CA THR A 56 16.30 -0.61 5.24
C THR A 56 16.25 0.90 5.01
N LYS A 57 15.73 1.32 3.84
CA LYS A 57 15.60 2.72 3.45
C LYS A 57 14.19 3.27 3.65
N ILE A 58 13.27 2.49 4.20
CA ILE A 58 11.92 2.95 4.49
C ILE A 58 11.94 3.77 5.78
N SER A 59 11.30 4.94 5.74
CA SER A 59 11.02 5.75 6.93
C SER A 59 9.72 5.31 7.60
N HIS A 60 8.61 5.39 6.88
CA HIS A 60 7.27 5.09 7.39
C HIS A 60 6.30 4.81 6.24
N PHE A 61 5.08 4.42 6.63
CA PHE A 61 3.95 4.19 5.74
C PHE A 61 2.76 5.02 6.20
N ASP A 62 2.10 5.68 5.25
CA ASP A 62 0.83 6.33 5.48
C ASP A 62 -0.25 5.66 4.64
N ILE A 63 -1.42 5.44 5.23
CA ILE A 63 -2.55 4.80 4.57
C ILE A 63 -3.69 5.82 4.50
N TYR A 64 -4.07 6.17 3.27
CA TYR A 64 -5.17 7.08 3.00
C TYR A 64 -6.35 6.26 2.47
N MET A 65 -7.48 6.37 3.17
CA MET A 65 -8.73 5.65 2.86
C MET A 65 -9.80 6.68 2.54
N GLU A 66 -10.49 6.51 1.41
CA GLU A 66 -11.57 7.38 0.97
C GLU A 66 -12.90 6.61 0.96
N LYS A 67 -13.96 7.22 1.52
CA LYS A 67 -15.32 6.69 1.47
C LYS A 67 -16.08 7.23 0.27
#